data_AF-A0A2E0ZHI4-F1
#
_entry.id   AF-A0A2E0ZHI4-F1
#
_cell.length_a   1.000
_cell.length_b   1.000
_cell.length_c   1.000
_cell.angle_alpha   90.00
_cell.angle_beta   90.00
_cell.angle_gamma   90.00
#
_symmetry.space_group_name_H-M   'P 1'
#
loop_
_entity.id
_entity.type
_entity.pdbx_description
1 polymer ?
#
loop_
_entity_poly.entity_id
_entity_poly.type
_entity_poly.pdbx_seq_one_letter_code
_entity_poly.pdbx_strand_id
1 'polypeptide(L)'
;MEQWEYLTLFLEANKQEADSMAYTIETEELAAYSPQLLMPELNRLGAKGWELVHMEPAFVGNNEDILMHEGGGSRRWTNKYFCVFKRPA
;
A
#
# COMPACT_ATOMS: atom_id res chain seq x y z
N MET A 1 -8.09 -28.84 -9.04
CA MET A 1 -7.72 -28.03 -7.87
C MET A 1 -7.53 -26.61 -8.36
N GLU A 2 -8.08 -25.64 -7.66
CA GLU A 2 -7.88 -24.23 -7.99
C GLU A 2 -6.44 -23.83 -7.67
N GLN A 3 -5.78 -23.13 -8.60
CA GLN A 3 -4.40 -22.65 -8.45
C GLN A 3 -4.42 -21.12 -8.33
N TRP A 4 -3.51 -20.59 -7.51
CA TRP A 4 -3.44 -19.16 -7.20
C TRP A 4 -2.06 -18.61 -7.55
N GLU A 5 -2.05 -17.45 -8.18
CA GLU A 5 -0.88 -16.59 -8.23
C GLU A 5 -0.92 -15.57 -7.09
N TYR A 6 0.23 -15.29 -6.49
CA TYR A 6 0.38 -14.31 -5.41
C TYR A 6 1.31 -13.19 -5.83
N LEU A 7 1.02 -11.98 -5.36
CA LEU A 7 1.81 -10.78 -5.57
C LEU A 7 1.99 -10.06 -4.24
N THR A 8 3.24 -9.74 -3.89
CA THR A 8 3.59 -8.96 -2.69
C THR A 8 4.29 -7.69 -3.11
N LEU A 9 3.84 -6.55 -2.58
CA LEU A 9 4.39 -5.23 -2.93
C LEU A 9 4.40 -4.33 -1.69
N PHE A 10 5.35 -3.40 -1.66
CA PHE A 10 5.27 -2.24 -0.78
C PHE A 10 4.61 -1.09 -1.53
N LEU A 11 3.53 -0.54 -0.98
CA LEU A 11 2.86 0.65 -1.50
C LEU A 11 3.11 1.83 -0.57
N GLU A 12 3.37 3.01 -1.13
CA GLU A 12 3.62 4.23 -0.37
C GLU A 12 2.53 5.27 -0.58
N ALA A 13 1.88 5.70 0.51
CA ALA A 13 0.94 6.80 0.51
C ALA A 13 1.71 8.12 0.53
N ASN A 14 2.03 8.67 -0.63
CA ASN A 14 2.78 9.92 -0.74
C ASN A 14 2.20 10.82 -1.82
N LYS A 15 1.71 12.00 -1.43
CA LYS A 15 1.05 12.95 -2.33
C LYS A 15 1.97 13.52 -3.41
N GLN A 16 3.29 13.50 -3.21
CA GLN A 16 4.26 13.96 -4.22
C GLN A 16 4.52 12.91 -5.31
N GLU A 17 4.34 11.63 -4.98
CA GLU A 17 4.54 10.51 -5.91
C GLU A 17 3.23 10.01 -6.51
N ALA A 18 2.10 10.30 -5.87
CA ALA A 18 0.78 10.01 -6.39
C ALA A 18 0.53 10.89 -7.63
N ASP A 19 0.29 10.25 -8.77
CA ASP A 19 -0.07 10.93 -10.01
C ASP A 19 -1.36 11.73 -9.76
N SER A 20 -1.24 13.05 -9.76
CA SER A 20 -2.18 13.99 -9.11
C SER A 20 -3.54 14.09 -9.79
N MET A 21 -3.86 13.21 -10.75
CA MET A 21 -4.97 13.37 -11.69
C MET A 21 -6.13 12.41 -11.51
N ALA A 22 -6.16 11.58 -10.46
CA ALA A 22 -7.19 10.54 -10.37
C ALA A 22 -7.82 10.35 -9.00
N TYR A 23 -8.20 11.38 -8.24
CA TYR A 23 -9.14 11.16 -7.12
C TYR A 23 -10.11 12.31 -6.86
N THR A 24 -11.40 12.00 -6.99
CA THR A 24 -12.50 12.82 -6.46
C THR A 24 -13.42 11.92 -5.65
N ILE A 25 -13.16 11.83 -4.34
CA ILE A 25 -14.23 11.58 -3.37
C ILE A 25 -14.47 12.95 -2.74
N GLU A 26 -15.40 13.65 -3.38
CA GLU A 26 -16.10 14.86 -2.95
C GLU A 26 -15.49 15.59 -1.74
N THR A 27 -14.80 16.70 -2.04
CA THR A 27 -14.67 17.94 -1.25
C THR A 27 -13.58 18.12 -0.19
N GLU A 28 -12.74 17.13 0.16
CA GLU A 28 -11.61 17.37 1.08
C GLU A 28 -10.24 17.11 0.47
N GLU A 29 -9.33 18.08 0.64
CA GLU A 29 -7.93 17.92 0.27
C GLU A 29 -7.26 16.88 1.19
N LEU A 30 -6.78 15.79 0.59
CA LEU A 30 -6.08 14.75 1.35
C LEU A 30 -4.77 15.26 1.94
N ALA A 31 -4.49 14.81 3.17
CA ALA A 31 -3.20 14.99 3.83
C ALA A 31 -2.08 14.31 3.03
N ALA A 32 -0.84 14.79 3.19
CA ALA A 32 0.32 14.36 2.40
C ALA A 32 0.59 12.84 2.42
N TYR A 33 0.18 12.16 3.49
CA TYR A 33 0.39 10.73 3.72
C TYR A 33 -0.91 9.96 3.97
N SER A 34 -2.03 10.49 3.48
CA SER A 34 -3.34 9.86 3.61
C SER A 34 -3.38 8.52 2.88
N PRO A 35 -3.82 7.40 3.51
CA PRO A 35 -3.88 6.08 2.87
C PRO A 35 -4.76 6.05 1.61
N GLN A 36 -5.73 6.96 1.49
CA GLN A 36 -6.56 7.16 0.31
C GLN A 36 -5.72 7.45 -0.95
N LEU A 37 -4.50 7.96 -0.80
CA LEU A 37 -3.55 8.15 -1.92
C LEU A 37 -3.14 6.83 -2.59
N LEU A 38 -3.35 5.68 -1.96
CA LEU A 38 -3.05 4.35 -2.53
C LEU A 38 -4.13 3.84 -3.47
N MET A 39 -5.32 4.44 -3.44
CA MET A 39 -6.46 3.92 -4.19
C MET A 39 -6.25 3.84 -5.71
N PRO A 40 -5.50 4.75 -6.41
CA PRO A 40 -5.23 4.59 -7.84
C PRO A 40 -4.52 3.28 -8.16
N GLU A 41 -3.48 2.95 -7.39
CA GLU A 41 -2.67 1.76 -7.60
C GLU A 41 -3.45 0.49 -7.23
N LEU A 42 -4.22 0.54 -6.12
CA LEU A 42 -5.12 -0.56 -5.74
C LEU A 42 -6.17 -0.83 -6.83
N ASN A 43 -6.79 0.20 -7.40
CA ASN A 43 -7.72 0.06 -8.52
C ASN A 43 -7.03 -0.48 -9.77
N ARG A 44 -5.80 -0.01 -10.07
CA ARG A 44 -5.00 -0.50 -11.20
C ARG A 44 -4.68 -2.00 -11.06
N LEU A 45 -4.44 -2.48 -9.85
CA LEU A 45 -4.23 -3.90 -9.55
C LEU A 45 -5.54 -4.68 -9.65
N GLY A 46 -6.63 -4.15 -9.07
CA GLY A 46 -7.97 -4.74 -9.18
C GLY A 46 -8.44 -4.92 -10.63
N ALA A 47 -8.19 -3.92 -11.48
CA ALA A 47 -8.48 -4.00 -12.92
C ALA A 47 -7.68 -5.10 -13.66
N LYS A 48 -6.57 -5.56 -13.09
CA LYS A 48 -5.75 -6.69 -13.59
C LYS A 48 -6.14 -8.04 -12.97
N GLY A 49 -7.25 -8.09 -12.22
CA GLY A 49 -7.76 -9.28 -11.57
C GLY A 49 -7.11 -9.62 -10.23
N TRP A 50 -6.28 -8.74 -9.68
CA TRP A 50 -5.69 -8.94 -8.35
C TRP A 50 -6.67 -8.57 -7.25
N GLU A 51 -6.89 -9.48 -6.31
CA GLU A 51 -7.65 -9.29 -5.08
C GLU A 51 -6.69 -8.99 -3.92
N LEU A 52 -6.88 -7.87 -3.22
CA LEU A 52 -6.12 -7.53 -2.02
C LEU A 52 -6.54 -8.47 -0.87
N VAL A 53 -5.58 -9.17 -0.25
CA VAL A 53 -5.85 -10.12 0.85
C VAL A 53 -5.26 -9.68 2.18
N HIS A 54 -4.20 -8.88 2.17
CA HIS A 54 -3.57 -8.35 3.38
C HIS A 54 -2.97 -6.97 3.10
N MET A 55 -3.06 -6.08 4.08
CA MET A 55 -2.44 -4.77 4.05
C MET A 55 -2.09 -4.34 5.47
N GLU A 56 -0.81 -4.03 5.71
CA GLU A 56 -0.35 -3.57 7.03
C GLU A 56 0.68 -2.45 6.90
N PRO A 57 0.71 -1.46 7.81
CA PRO A 57 1.79 -0.48 7.86
C PRO A 57 3.13 -1.16 8.11
N ALA A 58 4.16 -0.80 7.34
CA ALA A 58 5.49 -1.38 7.45
C ALA A 58 6.58 -0.31 7.50
N PHE A 59 7.66 -0.60 8.23
CA PHE A 59 8.93 0.12 8.09
C PHE A 59 9.85 -0.75 7.25
N VAL A 60 10.29 -0.19 6.12
CA VAL A 60 11.07 -0.90 5.12
C VAL A 60 12.49 -0.33 5.13
N GLY A 61 13.47 -1.18 5.39
CA GLY A 61 14.88 -0.86 5.30
C GLY A 61 15.37 -0.75 3.87
N ASN A 62 16.64 -0.39 3.69
CA ASN A 62 17.24 -0.20 2.37
C ASN A 62 17.36 -1.50 1.58
N ASN A 63 17.24 -2.67 2.22
CA ASN A 63 17.29 -3.99 1.58
C ASN A 63 15.89 -4.62 1.49
N GLU A 64 14.82 -3.81 1.54
CA GLU A 64 13.43 -4.28 1.61
C GLU A 64 13.10 -5.13 2.86
N ASP A 65 13.99 -5.10 3.86
CA ASP A 65 13.80 -5.76 5.15
C ASP A 65 12.72 -5.04 5.99
N ILE A 66 11.86 -5.82 6.64
CA ILE A 66 10.75 -5.29 7.45
C ILE A 66 11.19 -5.23 8.91
N LEU A 67 11.09 -4.05 9.52
CA LEU A 67 11.35 -3.90 10.95
C LEU A 67 10.22 -4.51 11.79
N MET A 68 10.52 -5.58 12.53
CA MET A 68 9.52 -6.27 13.37
C MET A 68 9.18 -5.52 14.67
N HIS A 69 10.16 -4.87 15.31
CA HIS A 69 9.95 -4.11 16.53
C HIS A 69 11.08 -3.11 16.73
N GLU A 70 10.74 -1.89 17.13
CA GLU A 70 11.72 -0.95 17.63
C GLU A 70 11.70 -0.97 19.16
N GLY A 71 12.72 -1.56 19.78
CA GLY A 71 12.90 -1.43 21.23
C GLY A 71 13.25 0.01 21.57
N GLY A 72 12.51 0.67 22.47
CA GLY A 72 12.90 2.00 22.97
C GLY A 72 11.80 3.03 23.24
N GLY A 73 10.52 2.73 22.97
CA GLY A 73 9.40 3.61 23.36
C GLY A 73 9.16 4.83 22.45
N SER A 74 9.86 4.96 21.33
CA SER A 74 9.60 5.96 20.28
C SER A 74 8.32 5.62 19.50
N ARG A 75 7.44 6.61 19.32
CA ARG A 75 6.36 6.52 18.32
C ARG A 75 6.97 6.65 16.93
N ARG A 76 6.75 5.65 16.08
CA ARG A 76 7.12 5.74 14.67
C ARG A 76 5.88 5.90 13.80
N TRP A 77 6.01 6.75 12.78
CA TRP A 77 4.99 6.93 11.75
C TRP A 77 5.55 6.39 10.43
N THR A 78 4.70 5.68 9.68
CA THR A 78 5.01 5.23 8.32
C THR A 78 3.82 5.51 7.43
N ASN A 79 4.11 5.81 6.17
CA ASN A 79 3.16 5.91 5.08
C ASN A 79 3.33 4.74 4.09
N LYS A 80 4.19 3.76 4.41
CA LYS A 80 4.44 2.56 3.63
C LYS A 80 3.62 1.39 4.15
N TYR A 81 3.11 0.58 3.24
CA TYR A 81 2.27 -0.57 3.51
C TYR A 81 2.80 -1.80 2.80
N PHE A 82 2.91 -2.91 3.52
CA PHE A 82 3.10 -4.23 2.91
C PHE A 82 1.74 -4.77 2.49
N CYS A 83 1.58 -5.03 1.20
CA CYS A 83 0.33 -5.51 0.61
C CYS A 83 0.55 -6.88 -0.02
N VAL A 84 -0.41 -7.78 0.21
CA VAL A 84 -0.46 -9.10 -0.42
C VAL A 84 -1.73 -9.18 -1.26
N PHE A 85 -1.58 -9.68 -2.48
CA PHE A 85 -2.66 -9.91 -3.42
C PHE A 85 -2.66 -11.36 -3.91
N LYS A 86 -3.82 -11.82 -4.36
CA LYS A 86 -3.99 -13.10 -5.05
C LYS A 86 -4.84 -12.95 -6.32
N ARG A 87 -4.72 -13.89 -7.25
CA ARG A 87 -5.67 -14.08 -8.37
C ARG A 87 -5.66 -15.54 -8.86
N PRO A 88 -6.71 -16.02 -9.55
CA PRO A 88 -6.67 -17.32 -10.19
C PRO A 88 -5.51 -17.40 -11.20
N ALA A 89 -4.81 -18.55 -11.22
CA ALA A 89 -3.73 -18.83 -12.18
C ALA A 89 -4.26 -19.17 -13.58
#